data_AF-A0A3M1SE54-F1
#
_entry.id   AF-A0A3M1SE54-F1
#
_cell.length_a   1.000
_cell.length_b   1.000
_cell.length_c   1.000
_cell.angle_alpha   90.00
_cell.angle_beta   90.00
_cell.angle_gamma   90.00
#
_symmetry.space_group_name_H-M   'P 1'
#
loop_
_entity.id
_entity.type
_entity.pdbx_description
1 polymer ?
#
loop_
_entity_poly.entity_id
_entity_poly.type
_entity_poly.pdbx_seq_one_letter_code
_entity_poly.pdbx_strand_id
1 'polypeptide(L)'
;MKGMKESFRIYSAWFMTLVVLVLCYAPLVLAAEEHGGEHGSDWKAWLWRIINFLILVVILVKFLGKPMRTYFQKRTEVIEESLRQAKEARELAERALKEVQEKVSLKEQEIEKIMEAARRSGEAEKETLIEQGKEMSEKIKEHAKSNIAMELENAKAALRQEAAELAVKLAEKKIKETLSEEDQRKLLDESIRKLEG
;
A
#
# COMPACT_ATOMS: atom_id res chain seq x y z
N MET A 1 6.42 2.19 -44.08
CA MET A 1 7.84 2.15 -44.52
C MET A 1 8.35 0.74 -44.91
N LYS A 2 7.47 -0.14 -45.44
CA LYS A 2 7.82 -1.51 -45.90
C LYS A 2 8.11 -1.56 -47.41
N GLY A 3 7.38 -0.78 -48.23
CA GLY A 3 7.50 -0.80 -49.70
C GLY A 3 8.86 -0.36 -50.26
N MET A 4 9.52 0.63 -49.65
CA MET A 4 10.80 1.15 -50.16
C MET A 4 11.98 0.16 -50.02
N LYS A 5 11.93 -0.75 -49.03
CA LYS A 5 12.96 -1.78 -48.83
C LYS A 5 12.82 -2.95 -49.81
N GLU A 6 11.61 -3.24 -50.25
CA GLU A 6 11.37 -4.30 -51.24
C GLU A 6 11.79 -3.85 -52.63
N SER A 7 11.45 -2.62 -53.04
CA SER A 7 11.94 -2.06 -54.31
C SER A 7 13.47 -2.04 -54.37
N PHE A 8 14.14 -1.68 -53.27
CA PHE A 8 15.61 -1.67 -53.22
C PHE A 8 16.21 -3.09 -53.35
N ARG A 9 15.61 -4.09 -52.71
CA ARG A 9 16.02 -5.50 -52.87
C ARG A 9 15.82 -5.99 -54.29
N ILE A 10 14.71 -5.62 -54.92
CA ILE A 10 14.39 -5.94 -56.31
C ILE A 10 15.42 -5.29 -57.24
N TYR A 11 15.72 -4.00 -57.11
CA TYR A 11 16.74 -3.35 -57.94
C TYR A 11 18.15 -3.92 -57.72
N SER A 12 18.52 -4.29 -56.48
CA SER A 12 19.81 -4.94 -56.22
C SER A 12 19.90 -6.36 -56.81
N ALA A 13 18.80 -7.11 -56.81
CA ALA A 13 18.71 -8.45 -57.41
C ALA A 13 18.69 -8.39 -58.95
N TRP A 14 17.98 -7.42 -59.54
CA TRP A 14 17.98 -7.14 -60.97
C TRP A 14 19.35 -6.63 -61.45
N PHE A 15 20.05 -5.84 -60.63
CA PHE A 15 21.42 -5.41 -60.90
C PHE A 15 22.41 -6.58 -60.82
N MET A 16 22.29 -7.45 -59.82
CA MET A 16 23.14 -8.64 -59.69
C MET A 16 22.90 -9.64 -60.83
N THR A 17 21.64 -9.84 -61.24
CA THR A 17 21.31 -10.67 -62.41
C THR A 17 21.76 -10.02 -63.72
N LEU A 18 21.71 -8.70 -63.86
CA LEU A 18 22.28 -7.98 -65.01
C LEU A 18 23.81 -8.08 -65.05
N VAL A 19 24.49 -8.01 -63.91
CA VAL A 19 25.94 -8.21 -63.81
C VAL A 19 26.33 -9.65 -64.14
N VAL A 20 25.58 -10.64 -63.65
CA VAL A 20 25.78 -12.07 -63.98
C VAL A 20 25.48 -12.32 -65.47
N LEU A 21 24.43 -11.71 -66.02
CA LEU A 21 24.13 -11.77 -67.45
C LEU A 21 25.26 -11.17 -68.29
N VAL A 22 25.78 -9.99 -67.93
CA VAL A 22 26.91 -9.37 -68.64
C VAL A 22 28.18 -10.24 -68.54
N LEU A 23 28.44 -10.84 -67.38
CA LEU A 23 29.58 -11.76 -67.17
C LEU A 23 29.43 -13.09 -67.93
N CYS A 24 28.21 -13.61 -68.08
CA CYS A 24 27.93 -14.82 -68.87
C CYS A 24 27.83 -14.54 -70.38
N TYR A 25 27.40 -13.35 -70.79
CA TYR A 25 27.33 -12.94 -72.20
C TYR A 25 28.68 -12.47 -72.76
N ALA A 26 29.56 -11.90 -71.93
CA ALA A 26 30.90 -11.49 -72.36
C ALA A 26 31.71 -12.62 -73.03
N PRO A 27 31.77 -13.86 -72.51
CA PRO A 27 32.42 -14.97 -73.20
C PRO A 27 31.64 -15.49 -74.41
N LEU A 28 30.31 -15.33 -74.45
CA LEU A 28 29.48 -15.74 -75.60
C LEU A 28 29.67 -14.80 -76.81
N VAL A 29 29.79 -13.49 -76.56
CA VAL A 29 30.14 -12.49 -77.59
C VAL A 29 31.58 -12.69 -78.07
N LEU A 30 32.49 -13.08 -77.17
CA LEU A 30 33.87 -13.44 -77.54
C LEU A 30 33.94 -14.72 -78.40
N ALA A 31 33.03 -15.67 -78.18
CA ALA A 31 32.95 -16.92 -78.95
C ALA A 31 32.17 -16.77 -80.27
N ALA A 32 31.23 -15.81 -80.35
CA ALA A 32 30.50 -15.49 -81.58
C ALA A 32 31.34 -14.67 -82.60
N GLU A 33 32.48 -14.11 -82.18
CA GLU A 33 33.50 -13.52 -83.06
C GLU A 33 34.58 -14.52 -83.50
N GLU A 34 34.33 -15.84 -83.46
CA GLU A 34 35.10 -16.78 -84.29
C GLU A 34 34.59 -16.74 -85.75
N HIS A 35 34.90 -15.65 -86.45
CA HIS A 35 35.19 -15.65 -87.89
C HIS A 35 35.73 -14.28 -88.31
N GLY A 36 37.05 -14.18 -88.45
CA GLY A 36 37.71 -13.03 -89.05
C GLY A 36 39.07 -12.78 -88.40
N GLY A 37 40.05 -13.57 -88.81
CA GLY A 37 41.39 -13.52 -88.24
C GLY A 37 42.08 -12.18 -88.43
N GLU A 38 43.00 -11.89 -87.51
CA GLU A 38 44.35 -11.41 -87.82
C GLU A 38 45.17 -11.50 -86.53
N HIS A 39 46.40 -12.01 -86.63
CA HIS A 39 47.45 -11.86 -85.61
C HIS A 39 47.82 -10.37 -85.49
N GLY A 40 46.91 -9.58 -84.94
CA GLY A 40 46.97 -8.13 -84.75
C GLY A 40 47.07 -7.77 -83.26
N SER A 41 48.08 -8.33 -82.60
CA SER A 41 48.59 -7.98 -81.27
C SER A 41 47.71 -8.35 -80.05
N ASP A 42 48.10 -9.44 -79.38
CA ASP A 42 47.49 -10.03 -78.17
C ASP A 42 47.24 -9.04 -77.01
N TRP A 43 47.96 -7.92 -77.00
CA TRP A 43 47.78 -6.87 -75.98
C TRP A 43 46.44 -6.12 -76.10
N LYS A 44 45.85 -6.02 -77.30
CA LYS A 44 44.56 -5.33 -77.50
C LYS A 44 43.39 -6.10 -76.89
N ALA A 45 43.36 -7.43 -77.08
CA ALA A 45 42.35 -8.30 -76.47
C ALA A 45 42.44 -8.30 -74.93
N TRP A 46 43.66 -8.30 -74.39
CA TRP A 46 43.90 -8.15 -72.96
C TRP A 46 43.46 -6.78 -72.42
N LEU A 47 43.75 -5.70 -73.15
CA LEU A 47 43.35 -4.35 -72.78
C LEU A 47 41.82 -4.21 -72.74
N TRP A 48 41.10 -4.79 -73.71
CA TRP A 48 39.64 -4.76 -73.74
C TRP A 48 39.01 -5.49 -72.53
N ARG A 49 39.58 -6.63 -72.13
CA ARG A 49 39.17 -7.36 -70.93
C ARG A 49 39.39 -6.55 -69.64
N ILE A 50 40.56 -5.89 -69.53
CA ILE A 50 40.86 -5.02 -68.39
C ILE A 50 39.85 -3.86 -68.34
N ILE A 51 39.58 -3.21 -69.46
CA ILE A 51 38.61 -2.10 -69.54
C ILE A 51 37.21 -2.57 -69.11
N ASN A 52 36.74 -3.72 -69.61
CA ASN A 52 35.44 -4.29 -69.22
C ASN A 52 35.36 -4.59 -67.72
N PHE A 53 36.41 -5.21 -67.16
CA PHE A 53 36.51 -5.46 -65.72
C PHE A 53 36.50 -4.16 -64.92
N LEU A 54 37.23 -3.13 -65.36
CA LEU A 54 37.31 -1.83 -64.69
C LEU A 54 35.96 -1.11 -64.71
N ILE A 55 35.22 -1.18 -65.83
CA ILE A 55 33.85 -0.68 -65.93
C ILE A 55 32.94 -1.40 -64.93
N LEU A 56 33.02 -2.73 -64.86
CA LEU A 56 32.24 -3.53 -63.91
C LEU A 56 32.55 -3.17 -62.45
N VAL A 57 33.84 -3.01 -62.11
CA VAL A 57 34.28 -2.57 -60.77
C VAL A 57 33.76 -1.17 -60.45
N VAL A 58 33.81 -0.23 -61.38
CA VAL A 58 33.31 1.15 -61.17
C VAL A 58 31.79 1.14 -60.91
N ILE A 59 31.03 0.37 -61.68
CA ILE A 59 29.58 0.24 -61.48
C ILE A 59 29.30 -0.45 -60.13
N LEU A 60 30.04 -1.51 -59.79
CA LEU A 60 29.91 -2.23 -58.53
C LEU A 60 30.19 -1.32 -57.33
N VAL A 61 31.31 -0.59 -57.31
CA VAL A 61 31.67 0.33 -56.22
C VAL A 61 30.61 1.44 -56.07
N LYS A 62 30.12 1.98 -57.19
CA LYS A 62 29.09 3.04 -57.19
C LYS A 62 27.74 2.53 -56.66
N PHE A 63 27.36 1.30 -56.96
CA PHE A 63 26.08 0.70 -56.54
C PHE A 63 26.12 0.03 -55.17
N LEU A 64 27.20 -0.68 -54.81
CA LEU A 64 27.33 -1.42 -53.54
C LEU A 64 27.86 -0.55 -52.39
N GLY A 65 28.59 0.54 -52.66
CA GLY A 65 29.17 1.38 -51.61
C GLY A 65 28.11 2.01 -50.68
N LYS A 66 26.99 2.47 -51.25
CA LYS A 66 25.88 3.06 -50.47
C LYS A 66 25.15 2.03 -49.56
N PRO A 67 24.66 0.89 -50.05
CA PRO A 67 23.97 -0.09 -49.19
C PRO A 67 24.88 -0.72 -48.15
N MET A 68 26.15 -1.01 -48.50
CA MET A 68 27.07 -1.64 -47.55
C MET A 68 27.37 -0.73 -46.36
N ARG A 69 27.63 0.56 -46.61
CA ARG A 69 27.82 1.56 -45.56
C ARG A 69 26.57 1.73 -44.69
N THR A 70 25.40 1.77 -45.30
CA THR A 70 24.11 1.90 -44.59
C THR A 70 23.84 0.69 -43.69
N TYR A 71 24.20 -0.52 -44.12
CA TYR A 71 24.03 -1.74 -43.32
C TYR A 71 24.90 -1.73 -42.06
N PHE A 72 26.19 -1.36 -42.19
CA PHE A 72 27.08 -1.24 -41.03
C PHE A 72 26.69 -0.12 -40.09
N GLN A 73 26.33 1.07 -40.62
CA GLN A 73 25.83 2.18 -39.80
C GLN A 73 24.60 1.77 -38.99
N LYS A 74 23.63 1.11 -39.64
CA LYS A 74 22.43 0.63 -38.96
C LYS A 74 22.73 -0.43 -37.88
N ARG A 75 23.71 -1.30 -38.10
CA ARG A 75 24.15 -2.27 -37.07
C ARG A 75 24.75 -1.55 -35.87
N THR A 76 25.60 -0.55 -36.10
CA THR A 76 26.19 0.27 -35.04
C THR A 76 25.12 1.03 -34.27
N GLU A 77 24.18 1.69 -34.96
CA GLU A 77 23.07 2.42 -34.35
C GLU A 77 22.21 1.52 -33.46
N VAL A 78 21.87 0.31 -33.90
CA VAL A 78 21.09 -0.65 -33.09
C VAL A 78 21.86 -1.08 -31.83
N ILE A 79 23.16 -1.32 -31.95
CA ILE A 79 23.99 -1.70 -30.79
C ILE A 79 24.10 -0.53 -29.82
N GLU A 80 24.34 0.69 -30.32
CA GLU A 80 24.40 1.89 -29.50
C GLU A 80 23.07 2.19 -28.81
N GLU A 81 21.96 2.07 -29.54
CA GLU A 81 20.62 2.24 -29.00
C GLU A 81 20.31 1.20 -27.92
N SER A 82 20.60 -0.08 -28.16
CA SER A 82 20.38 -1.14 -27.14
C SER A 82 21.25 -0.95 -25.90
N LEU A 83 22.51 -0.52 -26.06
CA LEU A 83 23.39 -0.19 -24.93
C LEU A 83 22.88 1.03 -24.15
N ARG A 84 22.40 2.07 -24.84
CA ARG A 84 21.81 3.24 -24.20
C ARG A 84 20.54 2.85 -23.42
N GLN A 85 19.64 2.10 -24.04
CA GLN A 85 18.42 1.62 -23.39
C GLN A 85 18.75 0.74 -22.17
N ALA A 86 19.74 -0.14 -22.26
CA ALA A 86 20.18 -0.96 -21.13
C ALA A 86 20.76 -0.11 -19.98
N LYS A 87 21.53 0.94 -20.29
CA LYS A 87 22.04 1.89 -19.29
C LYS A 87 20.92 2.69 -18.64
N GLU A 88 20.01 3.23 -19.43
CA GLU A 88 18.84 3.97 -18.93
C GLU A 88 17.96 3.09 -18.04
N ALA A 89 17.67 1.85 -18.48
CA ALA A 89 16.90 0.89 -17.69
C ALA A 89 17.59 0.56 -16.37
N ARG A 90 18.92 0.38 -16.38
CA ARG A 90 19.70 0.15 -15.17
C ARG A 90 19.67 1.35 -14.23
N GLU A 91 19.88 2.57 -14.74
CA GLU A 91 19.81 3.78 -13.93
C GLU A 91 18.42 3.98 -13.32
N LEU A 92 17.36 3.76 -14.10
CA LEU A 92 15.98 3.83 -13.60
C LEU A 92 15.73 2.79 -12.51
N ALA A 93 16.19 1.55 -12.69
CA ALA A 93 16.09 0.50 -11.67
C ALA A 93 16.87 0.86 -10.39
N GLU A 94 18.09 1.38 -10.52
CA GLU A 94 18.90 1.81 -9.37
C GLU A 94 18.25 3.00 -8.62
N ARG A 95 17.66 3.95 -9.35
CA ARG A 95 16.89 5.06 -8.75
C ARG A 95 15.63 4.57 -8.04
N ALA A 96 14.87 3.69 -8.68
CA ALA A 96 13.66 3.10 -8.09
C ALA A 96 13.98 2.30 -6.83
N LEU A 97 15.06 1.52 -6.83
CA LEU A 97 15.54 0.79 -5.65
C LEU A 97 15.90 1.74 -4.50
N LYS A 98 16.62 2.83 -4.79
CA LYS A 98 16.95 3.83 -3.77
C LYS A 98 15.70 4.49 -3.19
N GLU A 99 14.75 4.88 -4.04
CA GLU A 99 13.49 5.49 -3.61
C GLU A 99 12.65 4.52 -2.76
N VAL A 100 12.58 3.24 -3.15
CA VAL A 100 11.89 2.21 -2.36
C VAL A 100 12.60 2.00 -1.02
N GLN A 101 13.92 1.90 -1.01
CA GLN A 101 14.69 1.74 0.23
C GLN A 101 14.49 2.92 1.18
N GLU A 102 14.50 4.14 0.65
CA GLU A 102 14.23 5.35 1.43
C GLU A 102 12.80 5.33 1.98
N LYS A 103 11.80 5.02 1.16
CA LYS A 103 10.40 4.87 1.60
C LYS A 103 10.23 3.80 2.68
N VAL A 104 10.94 2.67 2.58
CA VAL A 104 10.91 1.61 3.60
C VAL A 104 11.51 2.13 4.91
N SER A 105 12.67 2.78 4.85
CA SER A 105 13.32 3.34 6.06
C SER A 105 12.47 4.43 6.74
N LEU A 106 11.79 5.27 5.97
CA LEU A 106 10.87 6.29 6.49
C LEU A 106 9.66 5.64 7.16
N LYS A 107 9.11 4.59 6.54
CA LYS A 107 7.99 3.82 7.11
C LYS A 107 8.38 3.11 8.40
N GLU A 108 9.59 2.55 8.49
CA GLU A 108 10.09 1.93 9.73
C GLU A 108 10.18 2.95 10.87
N GLN A 109 10.71 4.15 10.60
CA GLN A 109 10.74 5.24 11.58
C GLN A 109 9.34 5.72 11.99
N GLU A 110 8.40 5.76 11.05
CA GLU A 110 7.00 6.11 11.33
C GLU A 110 6.32 5.05 12.20
N ILE A 111 6.55 3.77 11.91
CA ILE A 111 6.05 2.64 12.72
C ILE A 111 6.61 2.72 14.13
N GLU A 112 7.91 2.96 14.30
CA GLU A 112 8.53 3.11 15.62
C GLU A 112 7.90 4.26 16.41
N LYS A 113 7.69 5.42 15.78
CA LYS A 113 6.98 6.56 16.39
C LYS A 113 5.55 6.22 16.78
N ILE A 114 4.80 5.52 15.94
CA ILE A 114 3.43 5.08 16.23
C ILE A 114 3.44 4.13 17.42
N MET A 115 4.36 3.17 17.47
CA MET A 115 4.48 2.20 18.55
C MET A 115 4.85 2.88 19.88
N GLU A 116 5.76 3.85 19.86
CA GLU A 116 6.07 4.65 21.05
C GLU A 116 4.89 5.50 21.52
N ALA A 117 4.18 6.15 20.61
CA ALA A 117 3.01 6.96 20.93
C ALA A 117 1.88 6.09 21.51
N ALA A 118 1.65 4.90 20.93
CA ALA A 118 0.67 3.94 21.41
C ALA A 118 1.03 3.42 22.81
N ARG A 119 2.31 3.12 23.08
CA ARG A 119 2.76 2.74 24.44
C ARG A 119 2.54 3.85 25.44
N ARG A 120 2.97 5.08 25.14
CA ARG A 120 2.78 6.24 26.02
C ARG A 120 1.31 6.52 26.29
N SER A 121 0.46 6.46 25.26
CA SER A 121 -0.99 6.63 25.41
C SER A 121 -1.59 5.52 26.26
N GLY A 122 -1.19 4.27 26.04
CA GLY A 122 -1.70 3.13 26.81
C GLY A 122 -1.28 3.17 28.27
N GLU A 123 -0.05 3.62 28.56
CA GLU A 123 0.42 3.82 29.94
C GLU A 123 -0.36 4.95 30.65
N ALA A 124 -0.54 6.09 29.98
CA ALA A 124 -1.31 7.21 30.52
C ALA A 124 -2.80 6.85 30.74
N GLU A 125 -3.41 6.13 29.80
CA GLU A 125 -4.79 5.66 29.92
C GLU A 125 -4.94 4.63 31.04
N LYS A 126 -3.98 3.71 31.18
CA LYS A 126 -3.94 2.76 32.30
C LYS A 126 -3.88 3.47 33.63
N GLU A 127 -3.01 4.47 33.77
CA GLU A 127 -2.91 5.26 35.01
C GLU A 127 -4.22 6.01 35.30
N THR A 128 -4.82 6.61 34.28
CA THR A 128 -6.12 7.30 34.38
C THR A 128 -7.23 6.35 34.83
N LEU A 129 -7.32 5.14 34.24
CA LEU A 129 -8.31 4.14 34.61
C LEU A 129 -8.12 3.63 36.05
N ILE A 130 -6.86 3.46 36.49
CA ILE A 130 -6.56 3.07 37.87
C ILE A 130 -7.03 4.16 38.83
N GLU A 131 -6.77 5.44 38.52
CA GLU A 131 -7.16 6.56 39.37
C GLU A 131 -8.67 6.72 39.43
N GLN A 132 -9.35 6.70 38.28
CA GLN A 132 -10.82 6.70 38.21
C GLN A 132 -11.44 5.52 38.97
N GLY A 133 -10.82 4.33 38.88
CA GLY A 133 -11.24 3.14 39.61
C GLY A 133 -11.14 3.31 41.12
N LYS A 134 -10.06 3.93 41.61
CA LYS A 134 -9.90 4.25 43.04
C LYS A 134 -10.94 5.28 43.49
N GLU A 135 -11.11 6.37 42.76
CA GLU A 135 -12.08 7.42 43.07
C GLU A 135 -13.51 6.85 43.13
N MET A 136 -13.87 6.00 42.16
CA MET A 136 -15.17 5.33 42.14
C MET A 136 -15.32 4.37 43.33
N SER A 137 -14.27 3.63 43.68
CA SER A 137 -14.29 2.75 44.86
C SER A 137 -14.49 3.53 46.16
N GLU A 138 -13.83 4.68 46.31
CA GLU A 138 -13.99 5.55 47.47
C GLU A 138 -15.41 6.13 47.54
N LYS A 139 -15.94 6.63 46.41
CA LYS A 139 -17.33 7.10 46.31
C LYS A 139 -18.33 6.01 46.70
N ILE A 140 -18.15 4.79 46.20
CA ILE A 140 -19.03 3.65 46.55
C ILE A 140 -18.96 3.36 48.05
N LYS A 141 -17.77 3.40 48.66
CA LYS A 141 -17.61 3.19 50.11
C LYS A 141 -18.28 4.31 50.91
N GLU A 142 -18.18 5.55 50.48
CA GLU A 142 -18.82 6.69 51.13
C GLU A 142 -20.34 6.60 51.04
N HIS A 143 -20.88 6.32 49.86
CA HIS A 143 -22.31 6.08 49.67
C HIS A 143 -22.81 4.89 50.50
N ALA A 144 -22.07 3.79 50.54
CA ALA A 144 -22.42 2.64 51.37
C ALA A 144 -22.45 3.00 52.86
N LYS A 145 -21.46 3.75 53.37
CA LYS A 145 -21.45 4.22 54.75
C LYS A 145 -22.63 5.13 55.06
N SER A 146 -22.96 6.06 54.15
CA SER A 146 -24.12 6.95 54.30
C SER A 146 -25.43 6.17 54.34
N ASN A 147 -25.61 5.21 53.42
CA ASN A 147 -26.79 4.34 53.39
C ASN A 147 -26.89 3.50 54.67
N ILE A 148 -25.79 2.91 55.14
CA ILE A 148 -25.77 2.15 56.40
C ILE A 148 -26.17 3.04 57.58
N ALA A 149 -25.69 4.29 57.64
CA ALA A 149 -26.04 5.21 58.72
C ALA A 149 -27.55 5.54 58.71
N MET A 150 -28.11 5.80 57.53
CA MET A 150 -29.54 6.05 57.35
C MET A 150 -30.40 4.83 57.72
N GLU A 151 -30.01 3.64 57.27
CA GLU A 151 -30.70 2.39 57.62
C GLU A 151 -30.62 2.08 59.11
N LEU A 152 -29.48 2.37 59.76
CA LEU A 152 -29.33 2.22 61.21
C LEU A 152 -30.26 3.17 61.97
N GLU A 153 -30.41 4.41 61.51
CA GLU A 153 -31.33 5.38 62.10
C GLU A 153 -32.78 4.93 61.96
N ASN A 154 -33.17 4.47 60.77
CA ASN A 154 -34.49 3.90 60.50
C ASN A 154 -34.78 2.68 61.38
N ALA A 155 -33.82 1.76 61.49
CA ALA A 155 -33.95 0.57 62.34
C ALA A 155 -34.09 0.94 63.82
N LYS A 156 -33.32 1.94 64.31
CA LYS A 156 -33.46 2.45 65.68
C LYS A 156 -34.82 3.09 65.92
N ALA A 157 -35.36 3.83 64.94
CA ALA A 157 -36.68 4.43 65.03
C ALA A 157 -37.78 3.35 65.10
N ALA A 158 -37.69 2.34 64.23
CA ALA A 158 -38.60 1.20 64.24
C ALA A 158 -38.58 0.45 65.58
N LEU A 159 -37.39 0.14 66.12
CA LEU A 159 -37.25 -0.53 67.41
C LEU A 159 -37.83 0.30 68.57
N ARG A 160 -37.67 1.63 68.55
CA ARG A 160 -38.28 2.50 69.56
C ARG A 160 -39.80 2.48 69.50
N GLN A 161 -40.36 2.50 68.30
CA GLN A 161 -41.80 2.42 68.09
C GLN A 161 -42.35 1.08 68.58
N GLU A 162 -41.71 -0.03 68.22
CA GLU A 162 -42.11 -1.37 68.65
C GLU A 162 -42.00 -1.54 70.18
N ALA A 163 -40.93 -1.01 70.78
CA ALA A 163 -40.77 -1.01 72.24
C ALA A 163 -41.85 -0.16 72.95
N ALA A 164 -42.22 0.99 72.38
CA ALA A 164 -43.30 1.83 72.92
C ALA A 164 -44.66 1.11 72.82
N GLU A 165 -44.97 0.47 71.70
CA GLU A 165 -46.20 -0.32 71.53
C GLU A 165 -46.27 -1.50 72.51
N LEU A 166 -45.16 -2.22 72.71
CA LEU A 166 -45.05 -3.29 73.69
C LEU A 166 -45.25 -2.77 75.13
N ALA A 167 -44.64 -1.64 75.47
CA ALA A 167 -44.79 -1.02 76.78
C ALA A 167 -46.24 -0.59 77.05
N VAL A 168 -46.91 0.02 76.07
CA VAL A 168 -48.34 0.39 76.17
C VAL A 168 -49.21 -0.85 76.33
N LYS A 169 -49.01 -1.90 75.53
CA LYS A 169 -49.74 -3.17 75.66
C LYS A 169 -49.54 -3.81 77.04
N LEU A 170 -48.32 -3.77 77.57
CA LEU A 170 -48.01 -4.35 78.89
C LEU A 170 -48.66 -3.53 80.01
N ALA A 171 -48.63 -2.20 79.90
CA ALA A 171 -49.31 -1.29 80.84
C ALA A 171 -50.83 -1.49 80.80
N GLU A 172 -51.43 -1.59 79.61
CA GLU A 172 -52.86 -1.86 79.44
C GLU A 172 -53.26 -3.18 80.09
N LYS A 173 -52.47 -4.25 79.84
CA LYS A 173 -52.70 -5.56 80.45
C LYS A 173 -52.60 -5.49 81.97
N LYS A 174 -51.57 -4.82 82.50
CA LYS A 174 -51.37 -4.70 83.95
C LYS A 174 -52.47 -3.89 84.63
N ILE A 175 -52.89 -2.77 84.04
CA ILE A 175 -54.03 -1.97 84.53
C ILE A 175 -55.29 -2.83 84.55
N LYS A 176 -55.58 -3.59 83.49
CA LYS A 176 -56.73 -4.52 83.46
C LYS A 176 -56.68 -5.57 84.56
N GLU A 177 -55.50 -6.07 84.94
CA GLU A 177 -55.33 -7.07 85.99
C GLU A 177 -55.38 -6.49 87.42
N THR A 178 -55.03 -5.21 87.63
CA THR A 178 -54.92 -4.60 88.97
C THR A 178 -56.01 -3.60 89.33
N LEU A 179 -56.91 -3.24 88.42
CA LEU A 179 -57.93 -2.21 88.67
C LEU A 179 -59.01 -2.70 89.64
N SER A 180 -59.15 -2.01 90.77
CA SER A 180 -60.22 -2.25 91.76
C SER A 180 -61.45 -1.36 91.51
N GLU A 181 -62.61 -1.72 92.07
CA GLU A 181 -63.83 -0.89 91.97
C GLU A 181 -63.66 0.51 92.59
N GLU A 182 -62.78 0.65 93.58
CA GLU A 182 -62.47 1.94 94.23
C GLU A 182 -61.67 2.86 93.30
N ASP A 183 -60.72 2.28 92.54
CA ASP A 183 -59.91 3.03 91.57
C ASP A 183 -60.74 3.51 90.37
N GLN A 184 -61.71 2.71 89.91
CA GLN A 184 -62.67 3.13 88.87
C GLN A 184 -63.50 4.34 89.30
N ARG A 185 -63.98 4.37 90.55
CA ARG A 185 -64.76 5.51 91.07
C ARG A 185 -63.93 6.78 91.16
N LYS A 186 -62.68 6.69 91.64
CA LYS A 186 -61.75 7.84 91.70
C LYS A 186 -61.45 8.40 90.31
N LEU A 187 -61.23 7.54 89.31
CA LEU A 187 -61.01 7.98 87.92
C LEU A 187 -62.24 8.68 87.31
N LEU A 188 -63.45 8.25 87.68
CA LEU A 188 -64.70 8.86 87.21
C LEU A 188 -64.87 10.27 87.80
N ASP A 189 -64.69 10.42 89.11
CA ASP A 189 -64.78 11.71 89.80
C ASP A 189 -63.73 12.70 89.29
N GLU A 190 -62.50 12.24 89.03
CA GLU A 190 -61.42 13.08 88.50
C GLU A 190 -61.65 13.50 87.04
N SER A 191 -62.28 12.65 86.23
CA SER A 191 -62.67 12.96 84.85
C SER A 191 -63.79 13.99 84.79
N ILE A 192 -64.79 13.89 85.67
CA ILE A 192 -65.88 14.88 85.80
C ILE A 192 -65.30 16.24 86.22
N ARG A 193 -64.37 16.25 87.18
CA ARG A 193 -63.73 17.47 87.68
C ARG A 193 -62.87 18.19 86.64
N LYS A 194 -62.28 17.46 85.68
CA LYS A 194 -61.55 18.04 84.54
C LYS A 194 -62.44 18.60 83.43
N LEU A 195 -63.72 18.21 83.39
CA LEU A 195 -64.70 18.71 82.43
C LEU A 195 -65.49 19.91 82.97
N GLU A 196 -65.53 20.08 84.29
CA GLU A 196 -66.20 21.20 84.98
C GLU A 196 -65.29 22.42 85.25
N GLY A 197 -64.02 22.39 84.83
CA GLY A 197 -63.07 23.51 84.91
C GLY A 197 -62.39 23.79 83.58
#